data_AF-A0A662UES1-F1
#
_entry.id   AF-A0A662UES1-F1
#
_cell.length_a   1.000
_cell.length_b   1.000
_cell.length_c   1.000
_cell.angle_alpha   90.00
_cell.angle_beta   90.00
_cell.angle_gamma   90.00
#
_symmetry.space_group_name_H-M   'P 1'
#
loop_
_entity.id
_entity.type
_entity.pdbx_description
1 polymer ?
#
loop_
_entity_poly.entity_id
_entity_poly.type
_entity_poly.pdbx_seq_one_letter_code
_entity_poly.pdbx_strand_id
1 'polypeptide(L)'
;PGGFGSGKTVLLQTLTKWARTRLNIYVGCGERGNEMADALHSFLKLKDPASGRPLAEKAVFIANTSNMPVAARETSVFLGVTIGEYFRDMGYDVLMVADSTSRWAEAMREISARLEEMPGEEGFPAYLGSRLAEFYERSGRVDCLGRPKRAGSLTIIGAVSPPGADFSEPVTQNTLRYIGTLIALDVALANRRHFPAVSWLLSYSRYVETVERSWRKKFPQWRELRNRALSILQRESELMEIVRLVGPDALPDTDKLLLDVAKMIREDFLQQNAFHPIDSYCPPEKTVLMLDVIMKFYDYASKALLNGVPLDRIRALPVKVRIARMKEVPHEEFSKVYSELVAEIKSSTESLVRVG
;
A
#
# COMPACT_ATOMS: atom_id res chain seq x y z
N PRO A 1 -3.12 -7.84 -5.62
CA PRO A 1 -2.64 -8.78 -6.67
C PRO A 1 -1.23 -8.40 -7.07
N GLY A 2 -0.39 -9.37 -7.40
CA GLY A 2 0.97 -9.09 -7.87
C GLY A 2 1.66 -10.33 -8.40
N GLY A 3 2.55 -10.15 -9.37
CA GLY A 3 3.42 -11.22 -9.87
C GLY A 3 4.32 -11.79 -8.77
N PHE A 4 4.91 -12.95 -9.02
CA PHE A 4 5.93 -13.51 -8.13
C PHE A 4 7.13 -12.55 -8.02
N GLY A 5 7.74 -12.44 -6.82
CA GLY A 5 8.88 -11.55 -6.59
C GLY A 5 8.56 -10.05 -6.47
N SER A 6 7.30 -9.64 -6.59
CA SER A 6 6.88 -8.22 -6.45
C SER A 6 6.87 -7.68 -5.01
N GLY A 7 7.27 -8.48 -4.03
CA GLY A 7 7.32 -8.06 -2.60
C GLY A 7 6.00 -8.22 -1.82
N LYS A 8 5.07 -9.06 -2.30
CA LYS A 8 3.79 -9.37 -1.61
C LYS A 8 3.96 -9.68 -0.13
N THR A 9 4.78 -10.68 0.20
CA THR A 9 4.98 -11.15 1.57
C THR A 9 5.52 -10.04 2.47
N VAL A 10 6.49 -9.25 2.00
CA VAL A 10 7.04 -8.11 2.75
C VAL A 10 5.97 -7.06 3.01
N LEU A 11 5.13 -6.75 2.01
CA LEU A 11 4.02 -5.80 2.17
C LEU A 11 3.00 -6.31 3.20
N LEU A 12 2.58 -7.57 3.11
CA LEU A 12 1.62 -8.18 4.05
C LEU A 12 2.17 -8.21 5.49
N GLN A 13 3.43 -8.57 5.66
CA GLN A 13 4.10 -8.55 6.97
C GLN A 13 4.18 -7.12 7.53
N THR A 14 4.52 -6.15 6.69
CA THR A 14 4.59 -4.73 7.08
C THR A 14 3.21 -4.23 7.52
N LEU A 15 2.15 -4.54 6.77
CA LEU A 15 0.78 -4.20 7.13
C LEU A 15 0.39 -4.84 8.47
N THR A 16 0.71 -6.13 8.67
CA THR A 16 0.37 -6.84 9.91
C THR A 16 1.14 -6.28 11.12
N LYS A 17 2.40 -5.89 10.93
CA LYS A 17 3.26 -5.32 11.97
C LYS A 17 2.76 -3.95 12.45
N TRP A 18 2.42 -3.08 11.52
CA TRP A 18 2.12 -1.66 11.80
C TRP A 18 0.62 -1.35 11.89
N ALA A 19 -0.25 -2.32 11.62
CA ALA A 19 -1.69 -2.17 11.79
C ALA A 19 -2.04 -1.80 13.24
N ARG A 20 -2.86 -0.75 13.38
CA ARG A 20 -3.42 -0.31 14.67
C ARG A 20 -4.68 -1.10 15.02
N THR A 21 -4.55 -2.42 15.04
CA THR A 21 -5.58 -3.38 15.39
C THR A 21 -5.28 -4.03 16.74
N ARG A 22 -6.33 -4.55 17.37
CA ARG A 22 -6.24 -5.26 18.65
C ARG A 22 -5.89 -6.73 18.47
N LEU A 23 -6.19 -7.30 17.30
CA LEU A 23 -5.77 -8.65 16.91
C LEU A 23 -5.40 -8.70 15.43
N ASN A 24 -4.35 -9.47 15.12
CA ASN A 24 -3.92 -9.77 13.77
C ASN A 24 -4.02 -11.27 13.48
N ILE A 25 -4.62 -11.66 12.36
CA ILE A 25 -4.74 -13.05 11.95
C ILE A 25 -3.99 -13.21 10.63
N TYR A 26 -2.99 -14.07 10.58
CA TYR A 26 -2.27 -14.40 9.36
C TYR A 26 -2.61 -15.82 8.93
N VAL A 27 -3.17 -15.97 7.74
CA VAL A 27 -3.49 -17.26 7.15
C VAL A 27 -2.59 -17.51 5.96
N GLY A 28 -1.63 -18.41 6.14
CA GLY A 28 -0.84 -18.98 5.05
C GLY A 28 -1.57 -20.13 4.38
N CYS A 29 -2.02 -19.93 3.15
CA CYS A 29 -2.77 -20.88 2.35
C CYS A 29 -1.97 -21.27 1.10
N GLY A 30 -1.43 -22.49 1.10
CA GLY A 30 -0.76 -23.10 -0.04
C GLY A 30 0.59 -22.48 -0.40
N GLU A 31 1.19 -21.69 0.49
CA GLU A 31 2.54 -21.12 0.32
C GLU A 31 3.64 -22.12 0.71
N ARG A 32 4.89 -21.82 0.33
CA ARG A 32 6.01 -22.73 0.58
C ARG A 32 6.31 -22.82 2.08
N GLY A 33 6.65 -24.03 2.56
CA GLY A 33 6.97 -24.26 3.97
C GLY A 33 8.07 -23.36 4.53
N ASN A 34 9.13 -23.10 3.73
CA ASN A 34 10.21 -22.21 4.12
C ASN A 34 9.74 -20.76 4.26
N GLU A 35 8.94 -20.25 3.32
CA GLU A 35 8.39 -18.89 3.37
C GLU A 35 7.46 -18.73 4.59
N MET A 36 6.67 -19.76 4.90
CA MET A 36 5.82 -19.80 6.07
C MET A 36 6.60 -19.86 7.39
N ALA A 37 7.68 -20.64 7.44
CA ALA A 37 8.57 -20.70 8.60
C ALA A 37 9.29 -19.36 8.82
N ASP A 38 9.84 -18.77 7.75
CA ASP A 38 10.50 -17.46 7.80
C ASP A 38 9.52 -16.35 8.21
N ALA A 39 8.29 -16.39 7.69
CA ALA A 39 7.23 -15.48 8.10
C ALA A 39 6.93 -15.63 9.59
N LEU A 40 6.73 -16.85 10.09
CA LEU A 40 6.48 -17.11 11.52
C LEU A 40 7.66 -16.67 12.40
N HIS A 41 8.90 -17.02 12.04
CA HIS A 41 10.10 -16.62 12.78
C HIS A 41 10.27 -15.11 12.81
N SER A 42 10.03 -14.43 11.70
CA SER A 42 10.05 -12.97 11.64
C SER A 42 8.98 -12.40 12.55
N PHE A 43 7.76 -12.94 12.45
CA PHE A 43 6.59 -12.50 13.20
C PHE A 43 6.77 -12.60 14.72
N LEU A 44 7.38 -13.68 15.22
CA LEU A 44 7.70 -13.87 16.64
C LEU A 44 8.70 -12.84 17.18
N LYS A 45 9.59 -12.30 16.33
CA LYS A 45 10.57 -11.27 16.71
C LYS A 45 9.99 -9.85 16.69
N LEU A 46 8.83 -9.65 16.06
CA LEU A 46 8.21 -8.35 15.96
C LEU A 46 7.65 -7.92 17.32
N LYS A 47 7.79 -6.63 17.62
CA LYS A 47 7.14 -5.98 18.77
C LYS A 47 6.06 -5.05 18.28
N ASP A 48 4.96 -5.00 19.01
CA ASP A 48 3.91 -4.02 18.80
C ASP A 48 4.45 -2.62 19.10
N PRO A 49 4.46 -1.70 18.14
CA PRO A 49 5.01 -0.36 18.33
C PRO A 49 4.29 0.46 19.40
N ALA A 50 3.00 0.18 19.63
CA ALA A 50 2.19 0.92 20.58
C ALA A 50 2.43 0.48 22.04
N SER A 51 2.55 -0.83 22.27
CA SER A 51 2.72 -1.39 23.64
C SER A 51 4.15 -1.79 23.98
N GLY A 52 5.04 -1.94 22.99
CA GLY A 52 6.39 -2.49 23.15
C GLY A 52 6.43 -3.99 23.43
N ARG A 53 5.28 -4.67 23.51
CA ARG A 53 5.17 -6.11 23.78
C ARG A 53 5.35 -6.96 22.52
N PRO A 54 5.69 -8.25 22.64
CA PRO A 54 5.74 -9.16 21.50
C PRO A 54 4.45 -9.15 20.68
N LEU A 55 4.57 -9.03 19.35
CA LEU A 55 3.42 -9.04 18.44
C LEU A 55 2.61 -10.35 18.53
N ALA A 56 3.29 -11.44 18.88
CA ALA A 56 2.71 -12.75 19.12
C ALA A 56 1.59 -12.76 20.19
N GLU A 57 1.61 -11.82 21.14
CA GLU A 57 0.55 -11.71 22.16
C GLU A 57 -0.80 -11.25 21.58
N LYS A 58 -0.78 -10.58 20.42
CA LYS A 58 -1.97 -10.04 19.75
C LYS A 58 -2.22 -10.65 18.38
N ALA A 59 -1.80 -11.89 18.16
CA ALA A 59 -1.87 -12.48 16.85
C ALA A 59 -2.11 -13.99 16.80
N VAL A 60 -2.79 -14.41 15.74
CA VAL A 60 -3.08 -15.81 15.42
C VAL A 60 -2.45 -16.14 14.07
N PHE A 61 -1.71 -17.23 14.00
CA PHE A 61 -1.06 -17.70 12.78
C PHE A 61 -1.61 -19.06 12.39
N ILE A 62 -2.21 -19.15 11.21
CA ILE A 62 -2.77 -20.38 10.64
C ILE A 62 -1.93 -20.74 9.43
N ALA A 63 -1.32 -21.92 9.45
CA ALA A 63 -0.46 -22.38 8.37
C ALA A 63 -1.01 -23.65 7.73
N ASN A 64 -1.25 -23.58 6.43
CA ASN A 64 -1.47 -24.75 5.58
C ASN A 64 -0.55 -24.64 4.37
N THR A 65 0.58 -25.34 4.42
CA THR A 65 1.64 -25.24 3.39
C THR A 65 1.23 -25.94 2.08
N SER A 66 1.97 -25.68 1.01
CA SER A 66 1.69 -26.24 -0.33
C SER A 66 1.64 -27.77 -0.37
N ASN A 67 2.41 -28.45 0.48
CA ASN A 67 2.49 -29.92 0.59
C ASN A 67 1.48 -30.53 1.61
N MET A 68 0.67 -29.72 2.28
CA MET A 68 -0.43 -30.18 3.14
C MET A 68 -1.70 -30.47 2.31
N PRO A 69 -2.69 -31.20 2.87
CA PRO A 69 -3.91 -31.56 2.13
C PRO A 69 -4.60 -30.38 1.45
N VAL A 70 -5.02 -30.58 0.21
CA VAL A 70 -5.65 -29.53 -0.62
C VAL A 70 -6.96 -29.03 0.01
N ALA A 71 -7.79 -29.93 0.55
CA ALA A 71 -9.03 -29.56 1.25
C ALA A 71 -8.79 -28.71 2.51
N ALA A 72 -7.62 -28.84 3.15
CA ALA A 72 -7.28 -28.02 4.33
C ALA A 72 -7.00 -26.55 3.96
N ARG A 73 -6.75 -26.23 2.68
CA ARG A 73 -6.57 -24.85 2.19
C ARG A 73 -7.84 -24.02 2.31
N GLU A 74 -8.98 -24.59 1.93
CA GLU A 74 -10.27 -23.92 2.11
C GLU A 74 -10.62 -23.77 3.60
N THR A 75 -10.40 -24.85 4.36
CA THR A 75 -10.65 -24.86 5.80
C THR A 75 -9.81 -23.80 6.53
N SER A 76 -8.54 -23.59 6.16
CA SER A 76 -7.67 -22.59 6.81
C SER A 76 -8.16 -21.16 6.62
N VAL A 77 -8.66 -20.82 5.43
CA VAL A 77 -9.26 -19.51 5.13
C VAL A 77 -10.53 -19.29 5.95
N PHE A 78 -11.44 -20.26 5.95
CA PHE A 78 -12.69 -20.15 6.72
C PHE A 78 -12.47 -20.16 8.23
N LEU A 79 -11.49 -20.90 8.72
CA LEU A 79 -11.09 -20.88 10.13
C LEU A 79 -10.57 -19.49 10.52
N GLY A 80 -9.72 -18.88 9.70
CA GLY A 80 -9.18 -17.54 9.95
C GLY A 80 -10.26 -16.46 10.04
N VAL A 81 -11.21 -16.44 9.10
CA VAL A 81 -12.31 -15.45 9.14
C VAL A 81 -13.23 -15.70 10.32
N THR A 82 -13.51 -16.96 10.67
CA THR A 82 -14.36 -17.30 11.82
C THR A 82 -13.73 -16.87 13.15
N ILE A 83 -12.41 -17.05 13.31
CA ILE A 83 -11.67 -16.51 14.46
C ILE A 83 -11.73 -14.97 14.43
N GLY A 84 -11.58 -14.36 13.26
CA GLY A 84 -11.69 -12.91 13.09
C GLY A 84 -13.04 -12.36 13.53
N GLU A 85 -14.13 -13.00 13.14
CA GLU A 85 -15.49 -12.66 13.55
C GLU A 85 -15.69 -12.85 15.05
N TYR A 86 -15.18 -13.94 15.63
CA TYR A 86 -15.28 -14.17 17.07
C TYR A 86 -14.67 -13.01 17.87
N PHE A 87 -13.48 -12.54 17.49
CA PHE A 87 -12.85 -11.40 18.15
C PHE A 87 -13.49 -10.05 17.78
N ARG A 88 -13.95 -9.89 16.54
CA ARG A 88 -14.79 -8.73 16.14
C ARG A 88 -16.01 -8.64 17.04
N ASP A 89 -16.66 -9.76 17.32
CA ASP A 89 -17.87 -9.84 18.13
C ASP A 89 -17.60 -9.61 19.63
N MET A 90 -16.33 -9.59 20.08
CA MET A 90 -15.91 -9.05 21.37
C MET A 90 -15.79 -7.51 21.38
N GLY A 91 -15.99 -6.85 20.24
CA GLY A 91 -15.79 -5.42 20.05
C GLY A 91 -14.36 -5.04 19.71
N TYR A 92 -13.58 -5.95 19.10
CA TYR A 92 -12.21 -5.65 18.67
C TYR A 92 -12.15 -5.24 17.21
N ASP A 93 -11.13 -4.43 16.88
CA ASP A 93 -10.69 -4.20 15.51
C ASP A 93 -9.66 -5.26 15.14
N VAL A 94 -9.99 -6.09 14.17
CA VAL A 94 -9.21 -7.26 13.74
C VAL A 94 -8.76 -7.08 12.30
N LEU A 95 -7.48 -7.38 12.03
CA LEU A 95 -6.95 -7.51 10.68
C LEU A 95 -6.72 -9.00 10.37
N MET A 96 -7.25 -9.46 9.25
CA MET A 96 -6.98 -10.80 8.71
C MET A 96 -6.26 -10.68 7.37
N VAL A 97 -5.15 -11.39 7.24
CA VAL A 97 -4.39 -11.54 6.00
C VAL A 97 -4.56 -12.97 5.48
N ALA A 98 -4.91 -13.11 4.20
CA ALA A 98 -4.98 -14.40 3.50
C ALA A 98 -3.92 -14.45 2.39
N ASP A 99 -2.86 -15.22 2.61
CA ASP A 99 -1.70 -15.38 1.72
C ASP A 99 -1.55 -16.84 1.28
N SER A 100 -2.08 -17.28 0.14
CA SER A 100 -2.80 -16.48 -0.87
C SER A 100 -4.17 -17.07 -1.23
N THR A 101 -5.12 -16.20 -1.58
CA THR A 101 -6.47 -16.61 -2.02
C THR A 101 -6.44 -17.28 -3.39
N SER A 102 -5.39 -17.08 -4.20
CA SER A 102 -5.18 -17.82 -5.44
C SER A 102 -4.96 -19.32 -5.19
N ARG A 103 -4.16 -19.69 -4.17
CA ARG A 103 -3.95 -21.10 -3.84
C ARG A 103 -5.20 -21.77 -3.27
N TRP A 104 -6.06 -20.99 -2.60
CA TRP A 104 -7.39 -21.44 -2.22
C TRP A 104 -8.28 -21.68 -3.45
N ALA A 105 -8.29 -20.76 -4.42
CA ALA A 105 -9.04 -20.95 -5.67
C ALA A 105 -8.54 -22.16 -6.49
N GLU A 106 -7.22 -22.36 -6.56
CA GLU A 106 -6.63 -23.55 -7.18
C GLU A 106 -7.06 -24.84 -6.47
N ALA A 107 -7.18 -24.81 -5.14
CA ALA A 107 -7.68 -25.93 -4.36
C ALA A 107 -9.14 -26.26 -4.72
N MET A 108 -9.99 -25.23 -4.85
CA MET A 108 -11.38 -25.39 -5.30
C MET A 108 -11.43 -25.98 -6.70
N ARG A 109 -10.57 -25.53 -7.62
CA ARG A 109 -10.44 -26.12 -8.97
C ARG A 109 -10.05 -27.60 -8.93
N GLU A 110 -9.08 -27.98 -8.11
CA GLU A 110 -8.65 -29.38 -8.01
C GLU A 110 -9.73 -30.28 -7.41
N ILE A 111 -10.45 -29.81 -6.39
CA ILE A 111 -11.55 -30.55 -5.77
C ILE A 111 -12.71 -30.70 -6.76
N SER A 112 -13.09 -29.62 -7.45
CA SER A 112 -14.15 -29.62 -8.47
C SER A 112 -13.84 -30.60 -9.61
N ALA A 113 -12.59 -30.61 -10.10
CA ALA A 113 -12.16 -31.55 -11.12
C ALA A 113 -12.23 -33.02 -10.65
N ARG A 114 -11.89 -33.30 -9.39
CA ARG A 114 -12.01 -34.66 -8.81
C ARG A 114 -13.45 -35.09 -8.58
N LEU A 115 -14.36 -34.14 -8.38
CA LEU A 115 -15.80 -34.36 -8.28
C LEU A 115 -16.48 -34.48 -9.64
N GLU A 116 -15.72 -34.35 -10.74
CA GLU A 116 -16.23 -34.37 -12.11
C GLU A 116 -17.30 -33.30 -12.38
N GLU A 117 -17.22 -32.17 -11.67
CA GLU A 117 -18.08 -31.02 -11.91
C GLU A 117 -17.72 -30.35 -13.25
N MET A 118 -18.70 -29.73 -13.90
CA MET A 118 -18.44 -28.98 -15.13
C MET A 118 -17.53 -27.77 -14.84
N PRO A 119 -16.39 -27.65 -15.52
CA PRO A 119 -15.48 -26.53 -15.33
C PRO A 119 -16.07 -25.23 -15.91
N GLY A 120 -15.86 -24.12 -15.21
CA GLY A 120 -16.07 -22.77 -15.71
C GLY A 120 -14.81 -22.20 -16.39
N GLU A 121 -14.65 -20.88 -16.31
CA GLU A 121 -13.50 -20.16 -16.88
C GLU A 121 -12.17 -20.69 -16.32
N GLU A 122 -11.20 -20.95 -17.21
CA GLU A 122 -9.86 -21.49 -16.88
C GLU A 122 -9.85 -22.73 -15.97
N GLY A 123 -10.93 -23.51 -16.02
CA GLY A 123 -11.09 -24.74 -15.24
C GLY A 123 -11.57 -24.53 -13.81
N PHE A 124 -11.80 -23.30 -13.34
CA PHE A 124 -12.34 -23.05 -12.00
C PHE A 124 -13.81 -23.48 -11.90
N PRO A 125 -14.31 -23.86 -10.70
CA PRO A 125 -15.71 -24.16 -10.52
C PRO A 125 -16.60 -22.94 -10.77
N ALA A 126 -17.82 -23.15 -11.26
CA ALA A 126 -18.79 -22.09 -11.49
C ALA A 126 -19.12 -21.26 -10.21
N TYR A 127 -18.94 -21.85 -9.03
CA TYR A 127 -19.16 -21.19 -7.73
C TYR A 127 -17.95 -20.41 -7.19
N LEU A 128 -16.85 -20.27 -7.94
CA LEU A 128 -15.69 -19.50 -7.48
C LEU A 128 -16.09 -18.07 -7.06
N GLY A 129 -16.89 -17.41 -7.89
CA GLY A 129 -17.33 -16.03 -7.64
C GLY A 129 -18.18 -15.89 -6.38
N SER A 130 -19.12 -16.81 -6.14
CA SER A 130 -19.96 -16.78 -4.94
C SER A 130 -19.17 -17.12 -3.67
N ARG A 131 -18.22 -18.07 -3.73
CA ARG A 131 -17.34 -18.39 -2.59
C ARG A 131 -16.46 -17.22 -2.18
N LEU A 132 -15.89 -16.51 -3.15
CA LEU A 132 -15.12 -15.29 -2.87
C LEU A 132 -16.02 -14.20 -2.29
N ALA A 133 -17.25 -14.05 -2.78
CA ALA A 133 -18.23 -13.10 -2.23
C ALA A 133 -18.55 -13.42 -0.77
N GLU A 134 -18.92 -14.66 -0.46
CA GLU A 134 -19.20 -15.15 0.89
C GLU A 134 -18.05 -14.86 1.86
N PHE A 135 -16.80 -14.99 1.38
CA PHE A 135 -15.63 -14.70 2.17
C PHE A 135 -15.42 -13.21 2.43
N TYR A 136 -15.46 -12.36 1.39
CA TYR A 136 -15.19 -10.93 1.55
C TYR A 136 -16.34 -10.18 2.25
N GLU A 137 -17.59 -10.58 2.07
CA GLU A 137 -18.76 -9.98 2.73
C GLU A 137 -18.81 -10.25 4.24
N ARG A 138 -18.04 -11.21 4.75
CA ARG A 138 -17.86 -11.42 6.21
C ARG A 138 -17.00 -10.34 6.86
N SER A 139 -16.25 -9.58 6.07
CA SER A 139 -15.50 -8.42 6.54
C SER A 139 -16.42 -7.22 6.78
N GLY A 140 -15.94 -6.23 7.53
CA GLY A 140 -16.66 -4.98 7.77
C GLY A 140 -16.75 -4.61 9.24
N ARG A 141 -17.35 -3.43 9.49
CA ARG A 141 -17.63 -2.91 10.83
C ARG A 141 -19.09 -3.20 11.17
N VAL A 142 -19.33 -3.77 12.35
CA VAL A 142 -20.66 -4.18 12.80
C VAL A 142 -20.94 -3.74 14.22
N ASP A 143 -22.22 -3.55 14.54
CA ASP A 143 -22.69 -3.50 15.93
C ASP A 143 -22.87 -4.94 16.43
N CYS A 144 -22.10 -5.32 17.45
CA CYS A 144 -22.08 -6.69 17.94
C CYS A 144 -23.32 -6.99 18.80
N LEU A 145 -23.74 -8.25 18.76
CA LEU A 145 -24.87 -8.73 19.54
C LEU A 145 -24.56 -8.80 21.05
N GLY A 146 -25.60 -8.68 21.86
CA GLY A 146 -25.55 -8.84 23.32
C GLY A 146 -25.37 -7.54 24.10
N ARG A 147 -25.11 -7.68 25.40
CA ARG A 147 -24.87 -6.56 26.33
C ARG A 147 -23.47 -6.70 26.94
N PRO A 148 -22.70 -5.61 27.11
CA PRO A 148 -22.99 -4.23 26.70
C PRO A 148 -22.95 -4.05 25.17
N LYS A 149 -23.52 -2.94 24.67
CA LYS A 149 -23.39 -2.53 23.27
C LYS A 149 -21.91 -2.33 22.96
N ARG A 150 -21.43 -2.97 21.91
CA ARG A 150 -20.05 -2.89 21.44
C ARG A 150 -20.06 -2.92 19.93
N ALA A 151 -19.08 -2.26 19.32
CA ALA A 151 -18.86 -2.29 17.89
C ALA A 151 -17.49 -2.91 17.65
N GLY A 152 -17.38 -3.74 16.61
CA GLY A 152 -16.14 -4.37 16.19
C GLY A 152 -15.94 -4.22 14.70
N SER A 153 -14.70 -4.42 14.24
CA SER A 153 -14.41 -4.43 12.80
C SER A 153 -13.50 -5.60 12.42
N LEU A 154 -13.73 -6.16 11.24
CA LEU A 154 -12.88 -7.14 10.61
C LEU A 154 -12.43 -6.61 9.25
N THR A 155 -11.14 -6.35 9.10
CA THR A 155 -10.52 -5.95 7.84
C THR A 155 -9.85 -7.18 7.21
N ILE A 156 -10.22 -7.53 5.99
CA ILE A 156 -9.60 -8.64 5.25
C ILE A 156 -8.67 -8.11 4.17
N ILE A 157 -7.46 -8.65 4.10
CA ILE A 157 -6.49 -8.42 3.03
C ILE A 157 -6.20 -9.76 2.34
N GLY A 158 -6.68 -9.92 1.12
CA GLY A 158 -6.39 -11.09 0.28
C GLY A 158 -5.21 -10.84 -0.66
N ALA A 159 -4.18 -11.67 -0.57
CA ALA A 159 -3.14 -11.72 -1.59
C ALA A 159 -3.59 -12.61 -2.75
N VAL A 160 -3.48 -12.06 -3.96
CA VAL A 160 -3.75 -12.77 -5.21
C VAL A 160 -2.46 -12.85 -6.01
N SER A 161 -2.17 -14.05 -6.52
CA SER A 161 -0.97 -14.42 -7.26
C SER A 161 -1.33 -14.83 -8.69
N PRO A 162 -1.78 -13.88 -9.54
CA PRO A 162 -2.15 -14.18 -10.91
C PRO A 162 -0.97 -14.75 -11.72
N PRO A 163 -1.17 -15.81 -12.51
CA PRO A 163 -0.15 -16.30 -13.46
C PRO A 163 0.29 -15.17 -14.39
N GLY A 164 1.61 -15.03 -14.60
CA GLY A 164 2.16 -14.00 -15.49
C GLY A 164 1.87 -12.54 -15.08
N ALA A 165 1.36 -12.29 -13.86
CA ALA A 165 0.84 -11.00 -13.43
C ALA A 165 -0.35 -10.49 -14.28
N ASP A 166 -1.10 -11.39 -14.91
CA ASP A 166 -2.30 -11.06 -15.68
C ASP A 166 -3.51 -10.85 -14.76
N PHE A 167 -4.05 -9.64 -14.73
CA PHE A 167 -5.18 -9.30 -13.87
C PHE A 167 -6.53 -9.73 -14.47
N SER A 168 -6.55 -10.19 -15.73
CA SER A 168 -7.75 -10.69 -16.40
C SER A 168 -8.17 -12.09 -15.95
N GLU A 169 -7.31 -12.81 -15.22
CA GLU A 169 -7.60 -14.16 -14.74
C GLU A 169 -8.78 -14.19 -13.75
N PRO A 170 -9.53 -15.32 -13.68
CA PRO A 170 -10.81 -15.38 -12.97
C PRO A 170 -10.76 -15.03 -11.48
N VAL A 171 -9.70 -15.40 -10.74
CA VAL A 171 -9.59 -15.13 -9.31
C VAL A 171 -9.47 -13.62 -9.04
N THR A 172 -8.64 -12.92 -9.81
CA THR A 172 -8.47 -11.47 -9.73
C THR A 172 -9.78 -10.78 -10.13
N GLN A 173 -10.36 -11.14 -11.27
CA GLN A 173 -11.61 -10.52 -11.75
C GLN A 173 -12.77 -10.70 -10.76
N ASN A 174 -12.97 -11.91 -10.21
CA ASN A 174 -14.00 -12.15 -9.20
C ASN A 174 -13.69 -11.41 -7.90
N THR A 175 -12.43 -11.34 -7.46
CA THR A 175 -12.05 -10.59 -6.25
C THR A 175 -12.34 -9.09 -6.42
N LEU A 176 -12.02 -8.49 -7.57
CA LEU A 176 -12.25 -7.06 -7.85
C LEU A 176 -13.72 -6.64 -7.77
N ARG A 177 -14.67 -7.57 -7.95
CA ARG A 177 -16.10 -7.28 -7.85
C ARG A 177 -16.55 -6.97 -6.42
N TYR A 178 -15.91 -7.58 -5.41
CA TYR A 178 -16.34 -7.52 -4.02
C TYR A 178 -15.47 -6.62 -3.13
N ILE A 179 -14.21 -6.38 -3.51
CA ILE A 179 -13.32 -5.53 -2.71
C ILE A 179 -13.56 -4.04 -2.98
N GLY A 180 -13.36 -3.19 -1.97
CA GLY A 180 -13.38 -1.74 -2.13
C GLY A 180 -12.02 -1.10 -2.36
N THR A 181 -10.91 -1.82 -2.28
CA THR A 181 -9.55 -1.28 -2.47
C THR A 181 -8.65 -2.29 -3.17
N LEU A 182 -7.98 -1.84 -4.22
CA LEU A 182 -6.99 -2.58 -4.98
C LEU A 182 -5.60 -2.01 -4.71
N ILE A 183 -4.72 -2.84 -4.16
CA ILE A 183 -3.27 -2.59 -4.12
C ILE A 183 -2.63 -3.48 -5.19
N ALA A 184 -2.36 -2.90 -6.36
CA ALA A 184 -1.75 -3.58 -7.49
C ALA A 184 -0.24 -3.51 -7.39
N LEU A 185 0.44 -4.66 -7.32
CA LEU A 185 1.89 -4.69 -7.33
C LEU A 185 2.45 -4.85 -8.74
N ASP A 186 3.46 -4.05 -9.04
CA ASP A 186 4.10 -3.95 -10.34
C ASP A 186 5.51 -4.56 -10.31
N VAL A 187 5.73 -5.55 -11.18
CA VAL A 187 7.01 -6.23 -11.34
C VAL A 187 8.09 -5.27 -11.86
N ALA A 188 7.74 -4.29 -12.70
CA ALA A 188 8.68 -3.31 -13.22
C ALA A 188 9.21 -2.39 -12.12
N LEU A 189 8.37 -2.01 -11.15
CA LEU A 189 8.78 -1.25 -9.97
C LEU A 189 9.72 -2.09 -9.08
N ALA A 190 9.35 -3.34 -8.82
CA ALA A 190 10.19 -4.26 -8.04
C ALA A 190 11.57 -4.47 -8.67
N ASN A 191 11.64 -4.65 -9.99
CA ASN A 191 12.91 -4.81 -10.73
C ASN A 191 13.80 -3.56 -10.64
N ARG A 192 13.21 -2.38 -10.50
CA ARG A 192 13.92 -1.11 -10.26
C ARG A 192 14.23 -0.84 -8.79
N ARG A 193 13.98 -1.82 -7.90
CA ARG A 193 14.11 -1.69 -6.44
C ARG A 193 13.26 -0.57 -5.84
N HIS A 194 12.15 -0.23 -6.49
CA HIS A 194 11.15 0.68 -5.94
C HIS A 194 10.19 -0.14 -5.07
N PHE A 195 10.28 0.05 -3.76
CA PHE A 195 9.47 -0.65 -2.77
C PHE A 195 8.76 0.35 -1.84
N PRO A 196 7.52 0.04 -1.39
CA PRO A 196 6.68 -1.07 -1.85
C PRO A 196 6.31 -0.89 -3.33
N ALA A 197 6.34 -2.00 -4.10
CA ALA A 197 6.22 -1.98 -5.55
C ALA A 197 4.75 -1.79 -6.01
N VAL A 198 4.05 -0.80 -5.46
CA VAL A 198 2.63 -0.54 -5.71
C VAL A 198 2.50 0.38 -6.93
N SER A 199 1.80 -0.08 -7.96
CA SER A 199 1.44 0.77 -9.09
C SER A 199 0.47 1.85 -8.64
N TRP A 200 0.91 3.09 -8.60
CA TRP A 200 0.10 4.24 -8.19
C TRP A 200 -0.98 4.62 -9.21
N LEU A 201 -0.86 4.18 -10.47
CA LEU A 201 -1.86 4.43 -11.52
C LEU A 201 -2.92 3.32 -11.60
N LEU A 202 -2.56 2.06 -11.34
CA LEU A 202 -3.49 0.93 -11.38
C LEU A 202 -4.23 0.73 -10.05
N SER A 203 -3.59 1.08 -8.93
CA SER A 203 -4.18 0.93 -7.59
C SER A 203 -5.28 1.96 -7.35
N TYR A 204 -6.32 1.57 -6.63
CA TYR A 204 -7.42 2.46 -6.29
C TYR A 204 -8.04 2.12 -4.93
N SER A 205 -8.76 3.07 -4.35
CA SER A 205 -9.57 2.87 -3.15
C SER A 205 -10.89 3.59 -3.30
N ARG A 206 -12.00 2.89 -3.08
CA ARG A 206 -13.37 3.45 -3.04
C ARG A 206 -13.63 4.20 -1.71
N TYR A 207 -12.74 4.06 -0.73
CA TYR A 207 -12.93 4.61 0.62
C TYR A 207 -12.31 6.00 0.82
N VAL A 208 -11.75 6.63 -0.23
CA VAL A 208 -11.07 7.94 -0.12
C VAL A 208 -11.98 9.00 0.52
N GLU A 209 -13.23 9.10 0.10
CA GLU A 209 -14.19 10.06 0.67
C GLU A 209 -14.53 9.75 2.14
N THR A 210 -14.65 8.46 2.48
CA THR A 210 -14.91 8.04 3.87
C THR A 210 -13.74 8.38 4.78
N VAL A 211 -12.52 8.13 4.31
CA VAL A 211 -11.27 8.47 5.01
C VAL A 211 -11.15 9.98 5.18
N GLU A 212 -11.44 10.77 4.13
CA GLU A 212 -11.40 12.23 4.18
C GLU A 212 -12.25 12.79 5.32
N ARG A 213 -13.48 12.31 5.53
CA ARG A 213 -14.36 12.82 6.60
C ARG A 213 -13.71 12.73 7.98
N SER A 214 -12.91 11.69 8.21
CA SER A 214 -12.15 11.53 9.46
C SER A 214 -10.85 12.32 9.47
N TRP A 215 -10.14 12.38 8.33
CA TRP A 215 -8.84 13.05 8.21
C TRP A 215 -8.94 14.57 8.19
N ARG A 216 -9.98 15.15 7.57
CA ARG A 216 -10.15 16.60 7.40
C ARG A 216 -10.17 17.36 8.74
N LYS A 217 -10.54 16.70 9.84
CA LYS A 217 -10.49 17.27 11.20
C LYS A 217 -9.07 17.62 11.65
N LYS A 218 -8.07 16.85 11.22
CA LYS A 218 -6.65 17.04 11.57
C LYS A 218 -5.83 17.58 10.40
N PHE A 219 -6.17 17.17 9.18
CA PHE A 219 -5.43 17.45 7.95
C PHE A 219 -6.40 17.93 6.86
N PRO A 220 -6.89 19.18 6.93
CA PRO A 220 -7.88 19.70 5.99
C PRO A 220 -7.40 19.68 4.52
N GLN A 221 -6.09 19.83 4.31
CA GLN A 221 -5.45 19.84 2.99
C GLN A 221 -5.15 18.45 2.42
N TRP A 222 -5.40 17.36 3.15
CA TRP A 222 -4.99 16.01 2.75
C TRP A 222 -5.50 15.60 1.36
N ARG A 223 -6.80 15.81 1.09
CA ARG A 223 -7.42 15.43 -0.19
C ARG A 223 -6.82 16.22 -1.35
N GLU A 224 -6.60 17.51 -1.15
CA GLU A 224 -6.00 18.38 -2.15
C GLU A 224 -4.57 17.93 -2.47
N LEU A 225 -3.71 17.77 -1.45
CA LEU A 225 -2.33 17.31 -1.61
C LEU A 225 -2.27 15.95 -2.33
N ARG A 226 -3.11 14.99 -1.92
CA ARG A 226 -3.21 13.67 -2.56
C ARG A 226 -3.57 13.81 -4.04
N ASN A 227 -4.61 14.59 -4.36
CA ASN A 227 -5.10 14.73 -5.73
C ASN A 227 -4.08 15.45 -6.62
N ARG A 228 -3.41 16.49 -6.09
CA ARG A 228 -2.31 17.18 -6.78
C ARG A 228 -1.15 16.22 -7.08
N ALA A 229 -0.73 15.42 -6.10
CA ALA A 229 0.34 14.45 -6.28
C ALA A 229 -0.02 13.39 -7.33
N LEU A 230 -1.25 12.87 -7.31
CA LEU A 230 -1.73 11.93 -8.33
C LEU A 230 -1.79 12.56 -9.72
N SER A 231 -2.23 13.82 -9.83
CA SER A 231 -2.24 14.54 -11.10
C SER A 231 -0.83 14.72 -11.67
N ILE A 232 0.16 15.04 -10.82
CA ILE A 232 1.58 15.11 -11.21
C ILE A 232 2.07 13.74 -11.72
N LEU A 233 1.76 12.64 -11.02
CA LEU A 233 2.18 11.29 -11.45
C LEU A 233 1.48 10.83 -12.74
N GLN A 234 0.22 11.22 -12.96
CA GLN A 234 -0.48 10.97 -14.23
C GLN A 234 0.18 11.73 -15.37
N ARG A 235 0.47 13.02 -15.15
CA ARG A 235 1.14 13.87 -16.13
C ARG A 235 2.57 13.40 -16.42
N GLU A 236 3.28 12.89 -15.42
CA GLU A 236 4.58 12.22 -15.61
C GLU A 236 4.45 11.06 -16.60
N SER A 237 3.42 10.22 -16.47
CA SER A 237 3.23 9.09 -17.38
C SER A 237 3.01 9.54 -18.83
N GLU A 238 2.18 10.57 -19.04
CA GLU A 238 1.94 11.17 -20.37
C GLU A 238 3.24 11.77 -20.95
N LEU A 239 3.97 12.53 -20.15
CA LEU A 239 5.23 13.15 -20.58
C LEU A 239 6.31 12.11 -20.90
N MET A 240 6.37 11.00 -20.14
CA MET A 240 7.33 9.93 -20.39
C MET A 240 7.10 9.22 -21.72
N GLU A 241 5.88 9.20 -22.26
CA GLU A 241 5.62 8.72 -23.63
C GLU A 241 6.23 9.66 -24.67
N ILE A 242 6.07 10.97 -24.47
CA ILE A 242 6.68 12.00 -25.34
C ILE A 242 8.21 11.91 -25.27
N VAL A 243 8.78 11.81 -24.06
CA VAL A 243 10.24 11.68 -23.87
C VAL A 243 10.81 10.47 -24.60
N ARG A 244 10.08 9.35 -24.68
CA ARG A 244 10.52 8.16 -25.43
C ARG A 244 10.55 8.40 -26.95
N LEU A 245 9.70 9.29 -27.47
CA LEU A 245 9.59 9.59 -28.89
C LEU A 245 10.58 10.65 -29.36
N VAL A 246 10.72 11.75 -28.60
CA VAL A 246 11.49 12.94 -29.04
C VAL A 246 12.68 13.28 -28.15
N GLY A 247 12.87 12.57 -27.04
CA GLY A 247 13.91 12.85 -26.05
C GLY A 247 13.50 13.88 -24.98
N PRO A 248 14.22 13.95 -23.85
CA PRO A 248 13.87 14.83 -22.72
C PRO A 248 14.12 16.32 -23.01
N ASP A 249 15.03 16.64 -23.93
CA ASP A 249 15.42 18.02 -24.21
C ASP A 249 14.33 18.80 -24.94
N ALA A 250 13.46 18.10 -25.68
CA ALA A 250 12.35 18.66 -26.43
C ALA A 250 11.20 19.18 -25.54
N LEU A 251 11.18 18.85 -24.24
CA LEU A 251 10.15 19.30 -23.33
C LEU A 251 10.36 20.76 -22.88
N PRO A 252 9.27 21.53 -22.69
CA PRO A 252 9.33 22.81 -21.99
C PRO A 252 9.90 22.67 -20.58
N ASP A 253 10.56 23.71 -20.07
CA ASP A 253 11.15 23.68 -18.73
C ASP A 253 10.12 23.45 -17.61
N THR A 254 8.86 23.85 -17.83
CA THR A 254 7.74 23.58 -16.92
C THR A 254 7.45 22.09 -16.81
N ASP A 255 7.51 21.36 -17.92
CA ASP A 255 7.28 19.93 -17.96
C ASP A 255 8.49 19.16 -17.41
N LYS A 256 9.71 19.64 -17.69
CA LYS A 256 10.94 19.13 -17.07
C LYS A 256 10.92 19.29 -15.55
N LEU A 257 10.44 20.43 -15.03
CA LEU A 257 10.25 20.64 -13.60
C LEU A 257 9.19 19.68 -13.03
N LEU A 258 8.09 19.45 -13.76
CA LEU A 258 7.06 18.48 -13.35
C LEU A 258 7.65 17.07 -13.23
N LEU A 259 8.47 16.63 -14.19
CA LEU A 259 9.16 15.35 -14.14
C LEU A 259 10.11 15.24 -12.93
N ASP A 260 10.83 16.32 -12.60
CA ASP A 260 11.69 16.36 -11.41
C ASP A 260 10.88 16.20 -10.11
N VAL A 261 9.73 16.88 -10.01
CA VAL A 261 8.84 16.77 -8.84
C VAL A 261 8.16 15.41 -8.78
N ALA A 262 7.75 14.85 -9.91
CA ALA A 262 7.22 13.49 -9.96
C ALA A 262 8.25 12.47 -9.48
N LYS A 263 9.53 12.65 -9.85
CA LYS A 263 10.64 11.86 -9.30
C LYS A 263 10.76 12.00 -7.78
N MET A 264 10.67 13.22 -7.24
CA MET A 264 10.65 13.43 -5.78
C MET A 264 9.48 12.71 -5.11
N ILE A 265 8.28 12.75 -5.70
CA ILE A 265 7.13 11.98 -5.17
C ILE A 265 7.43 10.48 -5.19
N ARG A 266 8.04 9.96 -6.27
CA ARG A 266 8.35 8.52 -6.38
C ARG A 266 9.42 8.06 -5.38
N GLU A 267 10.52 8.79 -5.26
CA GLU A 267 11.73 8.36 -4.52
C GLU A 267 11.75 8.84 -3.06
N ASP A 268 11.21 10.03 -2.79
CA ASP A 268 11.29 10.67 -1.48
C ASP A 268 10.01 10.45 -0.64
N PHE A 269 8.89 10.11 -1.30
CA PHE A 269 7.60 9.91 -0.65
C PHE A 269 7.02 8.50 -0.81
N LEU A 270 6.87 7.99 -2.03
CA LEU A 270 6.28 6.67 -2.28
C LEU A 270 7.23 5.51 -1.94
N GLN A 271 8.53 5.69 -2.18
CA GLN A 271 9.53 4.67 -1.88
C GLN A 271 9.86 4.66 -0.39
N GLN A 272 9.58 3.53 0.27
CA GLN A 272 9.71 3.34 1.70
C GLN A 272 10.48 2.04 2.00
N ASN A 273 11.51 2.13 2.84
CA ASN A 273 12.31 0.98 3.23
C ASN A 273 11.76 0.30 4.50
N ALA A 274 11.13 -0.87 4.32
CA ALA A 274 10.56 -1.67 5.41
C ALA A 274 11.58 -2.12 6.47
N PHE A 275 12.88 -2.11 6.16
CA PHE A 275 13.96 -2.53 7.07
C PHE A 275 14.67 -1.36 7.76
N HIS A 276 14.42 -0.11 7.35
CA HIS A 276 15.05 1.05 7.95
C HIS A 276 14.41 1.37 9.32
N PRO A 277 15.17 1.69 10.37
CA PRO A 277 14.62 1.89 11.72
C PRO A 277 13.53 2.96 11.78
N ILE A 278 13.70 4.06 11.03
CA ILE A 278 12.75 5.18 10.99
C ILE A 278 11.77 5.03 9.82
N ASP A 279 12.26 4.96 8.58
CA ASP A 279 11.43 4.85 7.38
C ASP A 279 10.56 3.57 7.31
N SER A 280 10.76 2.55 8.14
CA SER A 280 9.86 1.37 8.17
C SER A 280 8.42 1.68 8.61
N TYR A 281 8.17 2.83 9.23
CA TYR A 281 6.85 3.33 9.60
C TYR A 281 6.78 4.84 9.42
N CYS A 282 5.65 5.35 8.93
CA CYS A 282 5.42 6.78 8.82
C CYS A 282 4.05 7.13 9.43
N PRO A 283 3.99 7.91 10.52
CA PRO A 283 2.73 8.37 11.09
C PRO A 283 1.95 9.26 10.11
N PRO A 284 0.60 9.24 10.13
CA PRO A 284 -0.22 10.03 9.21
C PRO A 284 0.14 11.52 9.16
N GLU A 285 0.47 12.13 10.30
CA GLU A 285 0.89 13.53 10.37
C GLU A 285 2.17 13.80 9.59
N LYS A 286 3.21 12.99 9.82
CA LYS A 286 4.48 13.08 9.08
C LYS A 286 4.24 12.86 7.59
N THR A 287 3.41 11.89 7.20
CA THR A 287 3.09 11.63 5.78
C THR A 287 2.46 12.85 5.10
N VAL A 288 1.48 13.50 5.74
CA VAL A 288 0.83 14.71 5.18
C VAL A 288 1.84 15.85 5.03
N LEU A 289 2.65 16.09 6.06
CA LEU A 289 3.64 17.16 6.05
C LEU A 289 4.77 16.92 5.04
N MET A 290 5.23 15.67 4.85
CA MET A 290 6.18 15.31 3.80
C MET A 290 5.64 15.66 2.41
N LEU A 291 4.40 15.29 2.12
CA LEU A 291 3.78 15.58 0.83
C LEU A 291 3.59 17.09 0.63
N ASP A 292 3.21 17.81 1.69
CA ASP A 292 3.08 19.27 1.68
C ASP A 292 4.43 19.96 1.38
N VAL A 293 5.55 19.49 1.92
CA VAL A 293 6.89 20.01 1.60
C VAL A 293 7.19 19.87 0.11
N ILE A 294 6.92 18.71 -0.49
CA ILE A 294 7.14 18.48 -1.93
C ILE A 294 6.23 19.40 -2.76
N MET A 295 4.95 19.54 -2.38
CA MET A 295 4.02 20.43 -3.09
C MET A 295 4.43 21.90 -2.98
N LYS A 296 4.90 22.35 -1.80
CA LYS A 296 5.42 23.70 -1.60
C LYS A 296 6.67 23.94 -2.44
N PHE A 297 7.60 22.99 -2.47
CA PHE A 297 8.77 23.08 -3.35
C PHE A 297 8.34 23.27 -4.81
N TYR A 298 7.38 22.48 -5.28
CA TYR A 298 6.85 22.63 -6.63
C TYR A 298 6.21 24.00 -6.89
N ASP A 299 5.41 24.52 -5.95
CA ASP A 299 4.74 25.82 -6.06
C ASP A 299 5.76 26.97 -6.15
N TYR A 300 6.78 26.96 -5.30
CA TYR A 300 7.83 27.98 -5.30
C TYR A 300 8.76 27.85 -6.53
N ALA A 301 9.15 26.63 -6.90
CA ALA A 301 9.96 26.38 -8.09
C ALA A 301 9.24 26.82 -9.37
N SER A 302 7.94 26.53 -9.49
CA SER A 302 7.13 26.94 -10.64
C SER A 302 7.05 28.46 -10.75
N LYS A 303 6.85 29.16 -9.62
CA LYS A 303 6.88 30.63 -9.58
C LYS A 303 8.24 31.20 -9.98
N ALA A 304 9.33 30.62 -9.48
CA ALA A 304 10.68 31.05 -9.84
C ALA A 304 10.95 30.87 -11.34
N LEU A 305 10.54 29.74 -11.91
CA LEU A 305 10.67 29.46 -13.33
C LEU A 305 9.86 30.45 -14.20
N LEU A 306 8.62 30.76 -13.79
CA LEU A 306 7.79 31.76 -14.47
C LEU A 306 8.38 33.18 -14.39
N ASN A 307 9.15 33.48 -13.34
CA ASN A 307 9.89 34.74 -13.20
C ASN A 307 11.24 34.74 -13.96
N GLY A 308 11.50 33.74 -14.81
CA GLY A 308 12.68 33.70 -15.67
C GLY A 308 13.92 33.04 -15.06
N VAL A 309 13.83 32.44 -13.87
CA VAL A 309 14.96 31.71 -13.28
C VAL A 309 15.22 30.43 -14.09
N PRO A 310 16.45 30.20 -14.59
CA PRO A 310 16.77 28.98 -15.34
C PRO A 310 16.56 27.71 -14.51
N LEU A 311 16.01 26.66 -15.13
CA LEU A 311 15.72 25.38 -14.48
C LEU A 311 16.94 24.77 -13.80
N ASP A 312 18.13 24.88 -14.41
CA ASP A 312 19.36 24.33 -13.84
C ASP A 312 19.74 24.95 -12.48
N ARG A 313 19.45 26.25 -12.29
CA ARG A 313 19.64 26.91 -10.98
C ARG A 313 18.68 26.36 -9.93
N ILE A 314 17.43 26.08 -10.32
CA ILE A 314 16.44 25.47 -9.42
C ILE A 314 16.85 24.03 -9.08
N ARG A 315 17.37 23.28 -10.05
CA ARG A 315 17.86 21.91 -9.85
C ARG A 315 19.05 21.84 -8.91
N ALA A 316 19.90 22.87 -8.91
CA ALA A 316 21.07 22.98 -8.06
C ALA A 316 20.77 23.39 -6.60
N LEU A 317 19.51 23.66 -6.24
CA LEU A 317 19.16 24.06 -4.88
C LEU A 317 19.50 22.97 -3.85
N PRO A 318 20.30 23.30 -2.80
CA PRO A 318 20.68 22.34 -1.75
C PRO A 318 19.50 21.74 -1.00
N VAL A 319 18.40 22.48 -0.88
CA VAL A 319 17.19 22.06 -0.15
C VAL A 319 16.62 20.74 -0.67
N LYS A 320 16.80 20.42 -1.97
CA LYS A 320 16.36 19.14 -2.56
C LYS A 320 16.98 17.93 -1.87
N VAL A 321 18.25 18.04 -1.45
CA VAL A 321 18.94 16.95 -0.73
C VAL A 321 18.32 16.74 0.66
N ARG A 322 17.94 17.83 1.34
CA ARG A 322 17.24 17.73 2.63
C ARG A 322 15.83 17.16 2.46
N ILE A 323 15.11 17.52 1.39
CA ILE A 323 13.80 16.95 1.07
C ILE A 323 13.92 15.43 0.85
N ALA A 324 14.91 14.98 0.08
CA ALA A 324 15.12 13.54 -0.17
C ALA A 324 15.38 12.72 1.11
N ARG A 325 16.03 13.33 2.11
CA ARG A 325 16.34 12.69 3.40
C ARG A 325 15.27 12.89 4.48
N MET A 326 14.18 13.62 4.20
CA MET A 326 13.17 13.94 5.21
C MET A 326 12.46 12.68 5.75
N LYS A 327 12.39 11.61 4.96
CA LYS A 327 11.82 10.33 5.39
C LYS A 327 12.61 9.65 6.51
N GLU A 328 13.91 9.92 6.62
CA GLU A 328 14.81 9.38 7.64
C GLU A 328 14.75 10.16 8.97
N VAL A 329 14.06 11.31 9.02
CA VAL A 329 13.97 12.14 10.22
C VAL A 329 13.06 11.49 11.27
N PRO A 330 13.45 11.44 12.56
CA PRO A 330 12.59 10.94 13.65
C PRO A 330 11.22 11.64 13.69
N HIS A 331 10.19 10.90 14.10
CA HIS A 331 8.81 11.41 14.03
C HIS A 331 8.57 12.59 14.97
N GLU A 332 9.18 12.58 16.17
CA GLU A 332 9.01 13.65 17.17
C GLU A 332 9.61 14.98 16.70
N GLU A 333 10.68 14.92 15.90
CA GLU A 333 11.41 16.10 15.43
C GLU A 333 10.87 16.66 14.12
N PHE A 334 10.00 15.90 13.43
CA PHE A 334 9.59 16.22 12.07
C PHE A 334 8.83 17.55 11.96
N SER A 335 8.06 17.94 12.98
CA SER A 335 7.35 19.23 12.99
C SER A 335 8.31 20.43 12.91
N LYS A 336 9.44 20.36 13.64
CA LYS A 336 10.48 21.37 13.59
C LYS A 336 11.16 21.38 12.22
N VAL A 337 11.59 20.21 11.74
CA VAL A 337 12.25 20.08 10.43
C VAL A 337 11.34 20.53 9.28
N TYR A 338 10.04 20.27 9.37
CA TYR A 338 9.05 20.79 8.42
C TYR A 338 9.10 22.32 8.34
N SER A 339 9.06 23.01 9.48
CA SER A 339 9.10 24.48 9.50
C SER A 339 10.40 25.05 8.91
N GLU A 340 11.54 24.39 9.20
CA GLU A 340 12.84 24.76 8.63
C GLU A 340 12.89 24.54 7.12
N LEU A 341 12.41 23.39 6.62
CA LEU A 341 12.37 23.08 5.20
C LEU A 341 11.50 24.06 4.43
N VAL A 342 10.32 24.39 4.95
CA VAL A 342 9.42 25.36 4.30
C VAL A 342 10.05 26.75 4.25
N ALA A 343 10.72 27.17 5.34
CA ALA A 343 11.43 28.45 5.36
C ALA A 343 12.61 28.46 4.37
N GLU A 344 13.40 27.39 4.31
CA GLU A 344 14.54 27.25 3.39
C GLU A 344 14.10 27.19 1.93
N ILE A 345 13.02 26.49 1.60
CA ILE A 345 12.44 26.47 0.25
C ILE A 345 12.10 27.90 -0.18
N LYS A 346 11.40 28.64 0.69
CA LYS A 346 10.99 30.02 0.41
C LYS A 346 12.21 30.94 0.24
N SER A 347 13.15 30.94 1.18
CA SER A 347 14.32 31.83 1.12
C SER A 347 15.22 31.51 -0.08
N SER A 348 15.43 30.24 -0.38
CA SER A 348 16.31 29.81 -1.48
C SER A 348 15.70 30.15 -2.83
N THR A 349 14.39 29.93 -3.02
CA THR A 349 13.72 30.27 -4.28
C THR A 349 13.58 31.78 -4.48
N GLU A 350 13.29 32.55 -3.43
CA GLU A 350 13.26 34.02 -3.49
C GLU A 350 14.64 34.61 -3.80
N SER A 351 15.72 34.02 -3.27
CA SER A 351 17.09 34.47 -3.57
C SER A 351 17.45 34.30 -5.05
N LEU A 352 16.98 33.22 -5.70
CA LEU A 352 17.20 33.00 -7.13
C LEU A 352 16.48 34.05 -8.00
N VAL A 353 15.28 34.47 -7.60
CA VAL A 353 14.51 35.50 -8.31
C VAL A 353 15.13 36.89 -8.15
N ARG A 354 15.86 37.17 -7.06
CA ARG A 354 16.55 38.46 -6.86
C ARG A 354 17.87 38.59 -7.62
N VAL A 355 18.45 37.45 -8.04
CA VAL A 355 19.78 37.37 -8.67
C VAL A 355 19.67 37.08 -10.18
N GLY A 356 18.48 36.73 -10.67
CA GLY A 356 18.14 36.70 -12.09
C GLY A 356 17.48 38.00 -12.49
#